data_AF-A0A364H4E7-F1
#
_entry.id   AF-A0A364H4E7-F1
#
_cell.length_a   1.000
_cell.length_b   1.000
_cell.length_c   1.000
_cell.angle_alpha   90.00
_cell.angle_beta   90.00
_cell.angle_gamma   90.00
#
_symmetry.space_group_name_H-M   'P 1'
#
loop_
_entity.id
_entity.type
_entity.pdbx_description
1 polymer ?
#
loop_
_entity_poly.entity_id
_entity_poly.type
_entity_poly.pdbx_seq_one_letter_code
_entity_poly.pdbx_strand_id
1 'polypeptide(L)' 'MSDHTTPTPEPPADPNRDPEDDPFASPPGHHDNPQQPDGPPSKDPV' A
#
# COMPACT_ATOMS: atom_id res chain seq x y z
N MET A 1 -12.68 -15.95 22.34
CA MET A 1 -11.38 -16.36 21.79
C MET A 1 -11.45 -16.01 20.32
N SER A 2 -10.71 -15.02 19.86
CA SER A 2 -10.69 -14.65 18.44
C SER A 2 -9.59 -15.47 17.79
N ASP A 3 -9.97 -16.44 16.97
CA ASP A 3 -9.06 -17.22 16.14
C ASP A 3 -8.40 -16.29 15.11
N HIS A 4 -7.26 -15.71 15.49
CA HIS A 4 -6.39 -15.00 14.57
C HIS A 4 -5.69 -16.02 13.66
N THR A 5 -6.40 -16.51 12.65
CA THR A 5 -5.73 -17.06 11.48
C THR A 5 -5.14 -15.87 10.74
N THR A 6 -3.81 -15.75 10.73
CA THR A 6 -3.13 -14.84 9.82
C THR A 6 -3.38 -15.36 8.41
N PRO A 7 -4.06 -14.61 7.52
CA PRO A 7 -4.22 -15.05 6.15
C PRO A 7 -2.83 -15.23 5.54
N THR A 8 -2.66 -16.32 4.79
CA THR A 8 -1.40 -16.56 4.09
C THR A 8 -1.19 -15.42 3.09
N PRO A 9 0.00 -14.80 3.02
CA PRO A 9 0.27 -13.76 2.04
C PRO A 9 0.04 -14.28 0.61
N GLU A 10 -0.47 -13.44 -0.26
CA GLU A 10 -0.59 -13.79 -1.66
C GLU A 10 0.79 -13.99 -2.30
N PRO A 11 0.93 -14.95 -3.24
CA PRO A 11 2.18 -15.17 -3.95
C PRO A 11 2.55 -13.93 -4.78
N PRO A 12 3.85 -13.69 -5.02
CA PRO A 12 4.30 -12.57 -5.85
C PRO A 12 3.79 -12.73 -7.30
N ALA A 13 3.56 -11.59 -7.96
CA ALA A 13 3.16 -11.56 -9.36
C ALA A 13 4.20 -12.22 -10.28
N ASP A 14 3.74 -12.90 -11.33
CA ASP A 14 4.62 -13.47 -12.38
C ASP A 14 5.17 -12.33 -13.25
N PRO A 15 6.51 -12.14 -13.32
CA PRO A 15 7.13 -11.06 -14.09
C PRO A 15 6.88 -11.13 -15.61
N ASN A 16 6.47 -12.28 -16.14
CA ASN A 16 6.21 -12.49 -17.56
C ASN A 16 4.72 -12.38 -17.91
N ARG A 17 3.84 -12.23 -16.91
CA ARG A 17 2.41 -12.04 -17.14
C ARG A 17 2.15 -10.63 -17.63
N ASP A 18 1.19 -10.50 -18.55
CA ASP A 18 0.73 -9.20 -19.01
C ASP A 18 0.08 -8.43 -17.84
N PRO A 19 0.54 -7.21 -17.49
CA PRO A 19 -0.02 -6.43 -16.41
C PRO A 19 -1.49 -6.05 -16.59
N GLU A 20 -2.00 -6.01 -17.82
CA GLU A 20 -3.41 -5.72 -18.11
C GLU A 20 -4.32 -6.93 -17.86
N ASP A 21 -3.75 -8.15 -17.85
CA ASP A 21 -4.45 -9.41 -17.56
C ASP A 21 -4.47 -9.75 -16.06
N ASP A 22 -3.60 -9.13 -15.26
CA ASP A 22 -3.51 -9.40 -13.84
C ASP A 22 -4.54 -8.59 -13.03
N PRO A 23 -5.57 -9.22 -12.43
CA PRO A 23 -6.56 -8.50 -11.63
C PRO A 23 -5.98 -7.94 -10.32
N PHE A 24 -4.76 -8.36 -9.95
CA PHE A 24 -4.00 -7.89 -8.80
C PHE A 24 -2.95 -6.84 -9.18
N ALA A 25 -2.83 -6.47 -10.47
CA ALA A 25 -1.95 -5.41 -10.87
C ALA A 25 -2.48 -4.10 -10.30
N SER A 26 -1.73 -3.52 -9.37
CA SER A 26 -1.99 -2.18 -8.89
C SER A 26 -2.01 -1.23 -10.09
N PRO A 27 -3.07 -0.42 -10.27
CA PRO A 27 -3.16 0.47 -11.42
C PRO A 27 -1.93 1.40 -11.44
N PRO A 28 -1.30 1.63 -12.61
CA PRO A 28 -0.16 2.52 -12.72
C PRO A 28 -0.62 3.93 -12.34
N GLY A 29 -0.26 4.37 -11.14
CA GLY A 29 -0.78 5.62 -10.56
C GLY A 29 -1.36 5.49 -9.15
N HIS A 30 -1.50 4.28 -8.58
CA HIS A 30 -1.66 4.15 -7.12
C HIS A 30 -0.30 4.35 -6.42
N HIS A 31 0.36 5.47 -6.72
CA HIS A 31 1.18 6.11 -5.73
C HIS A 31 0.18 6.58 -4.69
N ASP A 32 -0.03 5.76 -3.65
CA ASP A 32 -0.50 6.25 -2.37
C ASP A 32 0.40 7.45 -2.08
N ASN A 33 -0.08 8.65 -2.38
CA ASN A 33 0.71 9.86 -2.25
C ASN A 33 1.17 9.81 -0.79
N PRO A 34 2.48 9.59 -0.51
CA PRO A 34 2.89 9.12 0.80
C PRO A 34 2.26 10.07 1.79
N GLN A 35 1.45 9.56 2.73
CA GLN A 35 0.69 10.41 3.65
C GLN A 35 1.66 11.47 4.14
N GLN A 36 1.47 12.72 3.68
CA GLN A 36 2.43 13.77 3.95
C GLN A 36 2.48 13.86 5.47
N PRO A 37 3.68 13.73 6.10
CA PRO A 37 3.74 13.83 7.54
C PRO A 37 3.08 15.15 7.93
N ASP A 38 2.17 15.10 8.90
CA ASP A 38 1.63 16.31 9.50
C ASP A 38 2.82 17.20 9.83
N GLY A 39 2.85 18.39 9.23
CA GLY A 39 3.99 19.30 9.31
C GLY A 39 4.39 19.53 10.78
N PRO A 40 5.65 19.95 11.03
CA PRO A 40 6.10 20.18 12.39
C PRO A 40 5.08 21.07 13.13
N PRO A 41 4.74 20.77 14.39
CA PRO A 41 3.77 21.56 15.13
C PRO A 41 4.19 23.03 15.09
N SER A 42 3.22 23.90 14.80
CA SER A 42 3.46 25.35 14.71
C SER A 42 4.15 25.79 16.01
N LYS A 43 5.39 26.24 15.89
CA LYS A 43 6.09 26.87 16.99
C LYS A 43 5.61 28.31 17.04
N ASP A 44 4.50 28.55 17.72
CA ASP A 44 4.16 29.91 18.13
C ASP A 44 5.29 30.42 19.04
N PRO A 45 6.02 31.47 18.65
CA PRO A 45 6.97 32.10 19.54
C PRO A 45 6.16 32.80 20.64
N VAL A 46 6.46 32.43 21.90
CA VAL A 46 5.94 33.08 23.11
C VAL A 46 6.28 34.57 23.11
#